data_AF-G5JX90-F1
#
_entry.id   AF-G5JX90-F1
#
_cell.length_a   1.000
_cell.length_b   1.000
_cell.length_c   1.000
_cell.angle_alpha   90.00
_cell.angle_beta   90.00
_cell.angle_gamma   90.00
#
_symmetry.space_group_name_H-M   'P 1'
#
loop_
_entity.id
_entity.type
_entity.pdbx_description
1 polymer ?
#
loop_
_entity_poly.entity_id
_entity_poly.type
_entity_poly.pdbx_seq_one_letter_code
_entity_poly.pdbx_strand_id
1 'polypeptide(L)'
;MNKSKDLLPLGSIVYLEEGTQKLVIVGRGVIFDDPDTNEQVLADYMGVLYPQGFQTESTLFFQHDNIDQVVFEGYSDEEEERFMAVYHDWEADLTVPRKEI
;
A
#
# COMPACT_ATOMS: atom_id res chain seq x y z
N MET A 1 1.98 -20.03 5.24
CA MET A 1 2.98 -18.97 5.52
C MET A 1 3.26 -18.27 4.21
N ASN A 2 2.42 -17.30 3.84
CA ASN A 2 2.77 -16.42 2.74
C ASN A 2 3.94 -15.60 3.26
N LYS A 3 5.12 -15.75 2.65
CA LYS A 3 6.13 -14.71 2.76
C LYS A 3 5.44 -13.45 2.26
N SER A 4 5.28 -12.47 3.15
CA SER A 4 4.92 -11.10 2.79
C SER A 4 5.74 -10.74 1.55
N LYS A 5 5.08 -10.48 0.41
CA LYS A 5 5.77 -9.98 -0.78
C LYS A 5 6.38 -8.66 -0.35
N ASP A 6 7.67 -8.44 -0.63
CA ASP A 6 8.31 -7.17 -0.30
C ASP A 6 7.48 -6.02 -0.89
N LEU A 7 7.09 -5.08 -0.03
CA LEU A 7 6.25 -3.97 -0.45
C LEU A 7 7.00 -3.11 -1.47
N LEU A 8 6.27 -2.57 -2.43
CA LEU A 8 6.82 -1.62 -3.39
C LEU A 8 7.29 -0.34 -2.68
N PRO A 9 8.43 0.23 -3.07
CA PRO A 9 8.93 1.47 -2.48
C PRO A 9 7.97 2.64 -2.68
N LEU A 10 8.07 3.64 -1.81
CA LEU A 10 7.31 4.88 -1.96
C LEU A 10 7.63 5.56 -3.30
N GLY A 11 6.63 6.20 -3.90
CA GLY A 11 6.77 6.80 -5.22
C GLY A 11 6.61 5.81 -6.38
N SER A 12 6.44 4.52 -6.10
CA SER A 12 6.03 3.55 -7.13
C SER A 12 4.72 3.96 -7.77
N ILE A 13 4.62 3.81 -9.09
CA ILE A 13 3.44 4.12 -9.88
C ILE A 13 2.81 2.82 -10.36
N VAL A 14 1.54 2.60 -10.06
CA VAL A 14 0.83 1.35 -10.34
C VAL A 14 -0.52 1.57 -11.00
N TYR A 15 -1.02 0.55 -11.67
CA TYR A 15 -2.43 0.34 -11.96
C TYR A 15 -2.97 -0.76 -11.05
N LEU A 16 -4.18 -0.56 -10.55
CA LEU A 16 -4.93 -1.61 -9.86
C LEU A 16 -5.73 -2.43 -10.87
N GLU A 17 -6.10 -3.65 -10.49
CA GLU A 17 -7.08 -4.46 -11.22
C GLU A 17 -8.36 -3.64 -11.47
N GLU A 18 -8.85 -3.67 -12.71
CA GLU A 18 -10.00 -2.88 -13.19
C GLU A 18 -9.82 -1.35 -13.11
N GLY A 19 -8.66 -0.86 -12.64
CA GLY A 19 -8.33 0.54 -12.54
C GLY A 19 -7.99 1.16 -13.90
N THR A 20 -8.54 2.35 -14.17
CA THR A 20 -8.24 3.10 -15.41
C THR A 20 -7.24 4.23 -15.23
N GLN A 21 -6.84 4.50 -13.98
CA GLN A 21 -5.97 5.60 -13.59
C GLN A 21 -4.74 5.09 -12.84
N LYS A 22 -3.62 5.79 -13.03
CA LYS A 22 -2.38 5.50 -12.30
C LYS A 22 -2.49 6.01 -10.87
N LEU A 23 -1.94 5.25 -9.95
CA LEU A 23 -1.76 5.64 -8.56
C LEU A 23 -0.27 5.78 -8.24
N VAL A 24 0.09 6.78 -7.44
CA VAL A 24 1.39 6.84 -6.76
C VAL A 24 1.21 6.30 -5.35
N ILE A 25 2.04 5.33 -4.96
CA ILE A 25 2.10 4.83 -3.58
C ILE A 25 2.76 5.89 -2.70
N VAL A 26 2.03 6.33 -1.67
CA VAL A 26 2.46 7.38 -0.72
C VAL A 26 2.46 6.92 0.74
N GLY A 27 1.92 5.74 1.04
CA GLY A 27 1.98 5.11 2.35
C GLY A 27 2.04 3.59 2.26
N ARG A 28 2.57 2.95 3.29
CA ARG A 28 2.76 1.49 3.40
C ARG A 28 2.32 1.00 4.77
N GLY A 29 1.67 -0.17 4.82
CA GLY A 29 1.12 -0.76 6.06
C GLY A 29 0.23 0.20 6.81
N VAL A 30 -0.77 0.75 6.13
CA VAL A 30 -1.64 1.77 6.70
C VAL A 30 -2.79 1.11 7.43
N ILE A 31 -2.93 1.42 8.72
CA ILE A 31 -4.10 1.05 9.52
C ILE A 31 -5.10 2.20 9.43
N PHE A 32 -6.33 1.90 9.03
CA PHE A 32 -7.39 2.89 8.92
C PHE A 32 -8.73 2.29 9.35
N ASP A 33 -9.68 3.17 9.71
CA ASP A 33 -11.06 2.76 9.99
C ASP A 33 -11.77 2.51 8.66
N ASP A 34 -12.10 1.25 8.40
CA ASP A 34 -12.78 0.86 7.16
C ASP A 34 -14.25 1.30 7.21
N PRO A 35 -14.70 2.20 6.32
CA PRO A 35 -16.05 2.74 6.37
C PRO A 35 -17.14 1.69 6.10
N ASP A 36 -16.78 0.57 5.47
CA ASP A 36 -17.72 -0.51 5.14
C ASP A 36 -17.99 -1.42 6.34
N THR A 37 -16.97 -1.69 7.17
CA THR A 37 -17.04 -2.60 8.32
C THR A 37 -17.07 -1.90 9.67
N ASN A 38 -16.70 -0.62 9.75
CA ASN A 38 -16.43 0.14 10.98
C ASN A 38 -15.37 -0.52 11.89
N GLU A 39 -14.47 -1.33 11.32
CA GLU A 39 -13.34 -1.93 12.02
C GLU A 39 -12.03 -1.30 11.56
N GLN A 40 -11.01 -1.35 12.43
CA GLN A 40 -9.65 -1.03 11.99
C GLN A 40 -9.10 -2.17 11.15
N VAL A 41 -8.63 -1.83 9.96
CA VAL A 41 -8.04 -2.79 9.02
C VAL A 41 -6.69 -2.30 8.52
N LEU A 42 -5.84 -3.24 8.14
CA LEU A 42 -4.54 -3.01 7.51
C LEU A 42 -4.67 -3.06 5.99
N ALA A 43 -4.18 -2.03 5.30
CA ALA A 43 -3.89 -2.06 3.88
C ALA A 43 -2.39 -1.99 3.63
N ASP A 44 -1.90 -2.78 2.66
CA ASP A 44 -0.50 -2.74 2.26
C ASP A 44 -0.09 -1.34 1.78
N TYR A 45 -0.97 -0.65 1.05
CA TYR A 45 -0.68 0.65 0.46
C TYR A 45 -1.76 1.69 0.70
N MET A 46 -1.30 2.93 0.78
CA MET A 46 -2.09 4.12 0.54
C MET A 46 -1.57 4.80 -0.72
N GLY A 47 -2.45 5.04 -1.68
CA GLY A 47 -2.13 5.69 -2.95
C GLY A 47 -2.95 6.93 -3.23
N VAL A 48 -2.42 7.77 -4.12
CA VAL A 48 -3.08 8.97 -4.64
C VAL A 48 -3.08 8.97 -6.17
N LEU A 49 -4.04 9.66 -6.76
CA LEU A 49 -4.17 9.74 -8.22
C LEU A 49 -2.95 10.41 -8.86
N TYR A 50 -2.43 9.84 -9.94
CA TYR A 50 -1.43 10.47 -10.79
C TYR A 50 -2.07 11.01 -12.09
N PRO A 51 -1.79 12.27 -12.50
CA PRO A 51 -0.83 13.24 -11.93
C PRO A 51 -1.43 14.22 -10.91
N GLN A 52 -2.66 14.02 -10.46
CA GLN A 52 -3.38 14.98 -9.60
C GLN A 52 -2.74 15.16 -8.21
N GLY A 53 -2.13 14.10 -7.67
CA GLY A 53 -1.51 14.07 -6.37
C GLY A 53 -2.52 13.92 -5.22
N PHE A 54 -2.08 14.28 -4.02
CA PHE A 54 -2.86 14.12 -2.79
C PHE A 54 -4.10 15.03 -2.76
N GLN A 55 -5.26 14.41 -2.58
CA GLN A 55 -6.53 15.08 -2.31
C GLN A 55 -7.14 14.41 -1.08
N THR A 56 -7.58 15.19 -0.10
CA THR A 56 -8.07 14.67 1.20
C THR A 56 -9.21 13.67 1.07
N GLU A 57 -10.01 13.75 0.01
CA GLU A 57 -11.17 12.89 -0.23
C GLU A 57 -10.90 11.76 -1.25
N SER A 58 -9.68 11.65 -1.80
CA SER A 58 -9.38 10.73 -2.91
C SER A 58 -8.15 9.86 -2.66
N THR A 59 -7.86 9.59 -1.39
CA THR A 59 -6.86 8.60 -1.02
C THR A 59 -7.44 7.20 -1.16
N LEU A 60 -6.69 6.29 -1.75
CA LEU A 60 -7.10 4.91 -1.94
C LEU A 60 -6.24 3.99 -1.08
N PHE A 61 -6.90 3.05 -0.41
CA PHE A 61 -6.24 1.99 0.37
C PHE A 61 -6.43 0.67 -0.38
N PHE A 62 -5.35 -0.06 -0.61
CA PHE A 62 -5.39 -1.31 -1.38
C PHE A 62 -4.31 -2.29 -0.93
N GLN A 63 -4.53 -3.57 -1.19
CA GLN A 63 -3.56 -4.63 -0.97
C GLN A 63 -2.63 -4.77 -2.17
N HIS A 64 -1.45 -5.34 -1.93
CA HIS A 64 -0.49 -5.63 -2.99
C HIS A 64 -1.06 -6.55 -4.06
N ASP A 65 -1.92 -7.48 -3.67
CA ASP A 65 -2.54 -8.40 -4.61
C ASP A 65 -3.56 -7.73 -5.54
N ASN A 66 -3.98 -6.48 -5.30
CA ASN A 66 -4.83 -5.73 -6.26
C ASN A 66 -4.03 -5.01 -7.35
N ILE A 67 -2.70 -5.09 -7.33
CA ILE A 67 -1.87 -4.42 -8.34
C ILE A 67 -1.85 -5.26 -9.62
N ASP A 68 -2.40 -4.71 -10.69
CA ASP A 68 -2.36 -5.32 -12.03
C ASP A 68 -1.02 -5.04 -12.73
N GLN A 69 -0.53 -3.81 -12.63
CA GLN A 69 0.69 -3.40 -13.31
C GLN A 69 1.51 -2.41 -12.49
N VAL A 70 2.81 -2.68 -12.34
CA VAL A 70 3.80 -1.69 -11.90
C VAL A 70 4.31 -0.93 -13.12
N VAL A 71 4.02 0.37 -13.19
CA VAL A 71 4.45 1.28 -14.26
C VAL A 71 5.84 1.82 -13.99
N PHE A 72 6.13 2.09 -12.72
CA PHE A 72 7.41 2.59 -12.25
C PHE A 72 7.64 2.09 -10.83
N GLU A 73 8.82 1.57 -10.57
CA GLU A 73 9.25 1.22 -9.21
C GLU A 73 9.83 2.47 -8.55
N GLY A 74 9.42 2.71 -7.30
CA GLY A 74 9.80 3.88 -6.52
C GLY A 74 11.29 3.95 -6.21
N TYR A 75 11.67 5.00 -5.51
CA TYR A 75 13.06 5.17 -5.09
C TYR A 75 13.43 4.14 -4.01
N SER A 76 14.60 3.53 -4.14
CA SER A 76 15.11 2.52 -3.22
C SER A 76 16.59 2.75 -2.94
N ASP A 77 16.97 2.68 -1.67
CA ASP A 77 18.33 2.76 -1.15
C ASP A 77 18.47 1.95 0.15
N GLU A 78 19.58 2.14 0.86
CA GLU A 78 19.84 1.45 2.13
C GLU A 78 18.78 1.74 3.21
N GLU A 79 18.12 2.92 3.18
CA GLU A 79 17.04 3.24 4.12
C GLU A 79 15.79 2.43 3.80
N GLU A 80 15.50 2.22 2.52
CA GLU A 80 14.39 1.39 2.04
C GLU A 80 14.58 -0.09 2.45
N GLU A 81 15.79 -0.64 2.28
CA GLU A 81 16.12 -2.00 2.74
C GLU A 81 15.93 -2.14 4.26
N ARG A 82 16.39 -1.15 5.02
CA ARG A 82 16.23 -1.13 6.48
C ARG A 82 14.77 -0.99 6.90
N PHE A 83 14.00 -0.17 6.19
CA PHE A 83 12.56 -0.02 6.43
C PHE A 83 11.86 -1.37 6.27
N MET A 84 12.14 -2.11 5.18
CA MET A 84 11.51 -3.41 4.94
C MET A 84 11.84 -4.44 6.02
N ALA A 85 13.06 -4.45 6.56
CA ALA A 85 13.42 -5.33 7.68
C ALA A 85 12.57 -5.04 8.93
N VAL A 86 12.44 -3.76 9.32
CA VAL A 86 11.63 -3.34 10.48
C VAL A 86 10.13 -3.56 10.21
N TYR A 87 9.69 -3.34 8.97
CA TYR A 87 8.31 -3.53 8.55
C TYR A 87 7.86 -4.97 8.74
N HIS A 88 8.66 -5.94 8.29
CA HIS A 88 8.34 -7.36 8.41
C HIS A 88 8.20 -7.81 9.87
N ASP A 89 9.07 -7.32 10.75
CA ASP A 89 8.98 -7.58 12.19
C ASP A 89 7.70 -6.97 12.79
N TRP A 90 7.39 -5.73 12.43
CA TRP A 90 6.16 -5.05 12.87
C TRP A 90 4.89 -5.73 12.36
N GLU A 91 4.87 -6.15 11.09
CA GLU A 91 3.72 -6.82 10.47
C GLU A 91 3.44 -8.17 11.13
N ALA A 92 4.48 -8.90 11.54
CA ALA A 92 4.33 -10.19 12.21
C ALA A 92 3.66 -10.08 13.60
N ASP A 93 3.81 -8.95 14.28
CA ASP A 93 3.25 -8.70 15.61
C ASP A 93 1.83 -8.07 15.57
N LEU A 94 1.32 -7.72 14.39
CA LEU A 94 0.00 -7.11 14.23
C LEU A 94 -1.14 -8.12 14.44
N THR A 95 -2.14 -7.69 15.22
CA THR A 95 -3.40 -8.41 15.40
C THR A 95 -4.55 -7.82 14.59
N VAL A 96 -4.30 -6.70 13.89
CA VAL A 96 -5.30 -5.99 13.09
C VAL A 96 -5.57 -6.80 11.81
N PRO A 97 -6.84 -7.06 11.46
CA PRO A 97 -7.15 -7.81 10.25
C PRO A 97 -6.72 -7.03 9.00
N ARG A 98 -6.36 -7.76 7.95
CA ARG A 98 -6.10 -7.16 6.63
C ARG A 98 -7.44 -6.81 5.97
N LYS A 99 -7.52 -5.66 5.29
CA LYS A 99 -8.69 -5.29 4.51
C LYS A 99 -8.98 -6.36 3.46
N GLU A 100 -10.18 -6.93 3.53
CA GLU A 100 -10.76 -7.72 2.45
C GLU A 100 -11.33 -6.78 1.39
N ILE A 101 -11.13 -7.12 0.12
CA ILE A 101 -11.53 -6.33 -1.04
C ILE A 101 -12.51 -7.15 -1.87
#